data_AF-A0A6N7ZR45-F1
#
_entry.id   AF-A0A6N7ZR45-F1
#
_cell.length_a   1.000
_cell.length_b   1.000
_cell.length_c   1.000
_cell.angle_alpha   90.00
_cell.angle_beta   90.00
_cell.angle_gamma   90.00
#
_symmetry.space_group_name_H-M   'P 1'
#
loop_
_entity.id
_entity.type
_entity.pdbx_description
1 polymer ?
#
loop_
_entity_poly.entity_id
_entity_poly.type
_entity_poly.pdbx_seq_one_letter_code
_entity_poly.pdbx_strand_id
1 'polypeptide(L)'
;MKHDVIVIGGSYAGMASALQLLRARKDVLVIDAGVRRNRFASHSHGFLGQDGADPAEIATKARRQLEAYPTLNWVDGVAVAVAGERDRFFVATSDGSIHNGRRVLFATGVIPSLR
;
A
#
# COMPACT_ATOMS: atom_id res chain seq x y z
N MET A 1 -0.57 13.01 -13.72
CA MET A 1 -1.89 12.37 -13.87
C MET A 1 -2.60 12.34 -12.52
N LYS A 2 -3.93 12.24 -12.49
CA LYS A 2 -4.74 12.21 -11.25
C LYS A 2 -5.25 10.79 -11.03
N HIS A 3 -4.89 10.19 -9.89
CA HIS A 3 -5.33 8.85 -9.51
C HIS A 3 -6.77 8.88 -8.97
N ASP A 4 -7.52 7.78 -9.12
CA ASP A 4 -8.81 7.65 -8.43
C ASP A 4 -8.59 7.50 -6.92
N VAL A 5 -7.60 6.68 -6.53
CA VAL A 5 -7.27 6.43 -5.12
C VAL A 5 -5.76 6.37 -4.94
N ILE A 6 -5.24 7.07 -3.93
CA ILE A 6 -3.88 6.87 -3.42
C ILE A 6 -3.96 6.04 -2.14
N VAL A 7 -3.30 4.89 -2.12
CA VAL A 7 -3.16 4.01 -0.95
C VAL A 7 -1.79 4.25 -0.33
N ILE A 8 -1.76 4.66 0.94
CA ILE A 8 -0.52 4.92 1.68
C ILE A 8 -0.23 3.71 2.57
N GLY A 9 0.81 2.97 2.23
CA GLY A 9 1.18 1.68 2.80
C GLY A 9 0.79 0.52 1.89
N GLY A 10 1.78 -0.23 1.41
CA GLY A 10 1.65 -1.35 0.47
C GLY A 10 1.86 -2.72 1.10
N SER A 11 1.61 -2.86 2.41
CA SER A 11 1.57 -4.17 3.08
C SER A 11 0.20 -4.84 2.90
N TYR A 12 -0.16 -5.79 3.77
CA TYR A 12 -1.34 -6.65 3.63
C TYR A 12 -2.65 -5.86 3.46
N ALA A 13 -2.90 -4.88 4.34
CA ALA A 13 -4.11 -4.06 4.29
C ALA A 13 -4.17 -3.21 3.01
N GLY A 14 -3.06 -2.58 2.65
CA GLY A 14 -2.93 -1.76 1.44
C GLY A 14 -3.20 -2.57 0.18
N MET A 15 -2.49 -3.69 0.02
CA MET A 15 -2.65 -4.56 -1.15
C MET A 15 -4.04 -5.20 -1.23
N ALA A 16 -4.61 -5.63 -0.09
CA ALA A 16 -5.98 -6.16 -0.07
C ALA A 16 -7.00 -5.12 -0.54
N SER A 17 -6.87 -3.87 -0.10
CA SER A 17 -7.75 -2.77 -0.53
C SER A 17 -7.54 -2.38 -1.99
N ALA A 18 -6.28 -2.26 -2.43
CA ALA A 18 -5.91 -1.93 -3.80
C ALA A 18 -6.43 -2.98 -4.78
N LEU A 19 -6.36 -4.27 -4.44
CA LEU A 19 -6.87 -5.36 -5.28
C LEU A 19 -8.35 -5.16 -5.64
N GLN A 20 -9.19 -4.75 -4.68
CA GLN A 20 -10.62 -4.54 -4.95
C GLN A 20 -10.83 -3.35 -5.90
N LEU A 21 -10.08 -2.27 -5.70
CA LEU A 21 -10.15 -1.06 -6.52
C LEU A 21 -9.66 -1.32 -7.96
N LEU A 22 -8.56 -2.07 -8.11
CA LEU A 22 -8.00 -2.47 -9.40
C LEU A 22 -8.97 -3.37 -10.18
N ARG A 23 -9.65 -4.31 -9.49
CA ARG A 23 -10.70 -5.14 -10.10
C ARG A 23 -11.91 -4.33 -10.56
N ALA A 24 -12.19 -3.21 -9.89
CA ALA A 24 -13.16 -2.22 -10.31
C ALA A 24 -12.63 -1.24 -11.39
N ARG A 25 -11.45 -1.54 -11.97
CA ARG A 25 -10.76 -0.76 -13.02
C ARG A 25 -10.47 0.68 -12.60
N LYS A 26 -10.28 0.93 -11.31
CA LYS A 26 -9.83 2.23 -10.81
C LYS A 26 -8.35 2.41 -11.04
N ASP A 27 -7.95 3.66 -11.31
CA ASP A 27 -6.55 4.05 -11.33
C ASP A 27 -6.05 4.22 -9.89
N VAL A 28 -5.16 3.32 -9.46
CA VAL A 28 -4.71 3.22 -8.07
C VAL A 28 -3.22 3.46 -8.02
N LEU A 29 -2.79 4.37 -7.15
CA LEU A 29 -1.40 4.52 -6.76
C LEU A 29 -1.19 3.94 -5.36
N VAL A 30 -0.26 3.01 -5.21
CA VAL A 30 0.25 2.56 -3.91
C VAL A 30 1.59 3.23 -3.64
N ILE A 31 1.72 3.89 -2.48
CA ILE A 31 2.98 4.45 -1.98
C ILE A 31 3.40 3.62 -0.77
N ASP A 32 4.50 2.89 -0.84
CA ASP A 32 4.97 2.00 0.23
C ASP A 32 6.42 2.24 0.63
N ALA A 33 6.66 2.32 1.93
CA ALA A 33 8.00 2.52 2.49
C ALA A 33 8.80 1.20 2.62
N GLY A 34 8.19 0.04 2.33
CA GLY A 34 8.85 -1.27 2.44
C GLY A 34 9.03 -1.80 3.87
N VAL A 35 8.64 -1.05 4.90
CA VAL A 35 8.89 -1.39 6.31
C VAL A 35 7.65 -2.03 6.96
N ARG A 36 7.49 -3.35 6.79
CA ARG A 36 6.38 -4.12 7.40
C ARG A 36 6.57 -4.34 8.90
N ARG A 37 5.50 -4.36 9.67
CA ARG A 37 5.55 -4.57 11.14
C ARG A 37 6.10 -5.94 11.54
N ASN A 38 5.71 -6.99 10.83
CA ASN A 38 6.12 -8.37 11.10
C ASN A 38 7.46 -8.77 10.48
N ARG A 39 8.25 -7.82 9.97
CA ARG A 39 9.57 -8.08 9.33
C ARG A 39 10.60 -8.79 10.24
N PHE A 40 10.35 -8.85 11.54
CA PHE A 40 11.22 -9.53 12.51
C PHE A 40 10.90 -11.02 12.68
N ALA A 41 9.76 -11.49 12.17
CA ALA A 41 9.35 -12.89 12.25
C ALA A 41 9.71 -13.62 10.95
N SER A 42 10.23 -14.85 11.07
CA SER A 42 10.54 -15.70 9.91
C SER A 42 9.32 -16.37 9.29
N HIS A 43 8.23 -16.53 10.06
CA HIS A 43 7.01 -17.19 9.60
C HIS A 43 5.76 -16.44 10.07
N SER A 44 4.74 -16.43 9.23
CA SER A 44 3.39 -15.95 9.53
C SER A 44 2.48 -17.14 9.83
N HIS A 45 1.62 -17.01 10.84
CA HIS A 45 0.64 -18.05 11.21
C HIS A 45 -0.77 -17.48 11.32
N GLY A 46 -1.78 -18.34 11.24
CA GLY A 46 -3.18 -17.99 11.40
C GLY A 46 -3.81 -17.29 10.19
N PHE A 47 -3.13 -17.28 9.04
CA PHE A 47 -3.68 -16.77 7.78
C PHE A 47 -3.98 -17.92 6.82
N LEU A 48 -5.27 -18.10 6.49
CA LEU A 48 -5.73 -19.19 5.63
C LEU A 48 -4.97 -19.21 4.29
N GLY A 49 -4.41 -20.38 3.96
CA GLY A 49 -3.61 -20.60 2.74
C GLY A 49 -2.17 -20.09 2.79
N GLN A 50 -1.74 -19.47 3.90
CA GLN A 50 -0.37 -18.97 4.10
C GLN A 50 0.19 -19.33 5.49
N ASP A 51 -0.43 -20.29 6.18
CA ASP A 51 0.00 -20.70 7.51
C ASP A 51 1.41 -21.32 7.45
N GLY A 52 2.33 -20.76 8.23
CA GLY A 52 3.74 -21.14 8.23
C GLY A 52 4.56 -20.54 7.08
N ALA A 53 4.02 -19.64 6.26
CA ALA A 53 4.78 -19.02 5.16
C ALA A 53 5.61 -17.82 5.63
N ASP A 54 6.73 -17.56 4.94
CA ASP A 54 7.54 -16.35 5.15
C ASP A 54 6.70 -15.09 4.86
N PRO A 55 6.60 -14.13 5.80
CA PRO A 55 5.90 -12.86 5.60
C PRO A 55 6.30 -12.08 4.34
N ALA A 56 7.57 -12.14 3.93
CA ALA A 56 8.10 -11.50 2.74
C ALA A 56 7.65 -12.22 1.46
N GLU A 57 7.56 -13.54 1.49
CA GLU A 57 6.99 -14.31 0.37
C GLU A 57 5.51 -14.01 0.18
N ILE A 58 4.73 -13.95 1.27
CA ILE A 58 3.30 -13.60 1.21
C ILE A 58 3.15 -12.22 0.53
N ALA A 59 3.95 -11.24 0.96
CA ALA A 59 3.90 -9.90 0.41
C ALA A 59 4.30 -9.87 -1.08
N THR A 60 5.35 -10.62 -1.46
CA THR A 60 5.83 -10.71 -2.85
C THR A 60 4.79 -11.36 -3.76
N LYS A 61 4.18 -12.47 -3.31
CA LYS A 61 3.11 -13.17 -4.05
C LYS A 61 1.90 -12.26 -4.24
N ALA A 62 1.51 -11.52 -3.20
CA ALA A 62 0.42 -10.54 -3.28
C ALA A 62 0.74 -9.40 -4.25
N ARG A 63 1.93 -8.79 -4.19
CA ARG A 63 2.35 -7.70 -5.10
C ARG A 63 2.29 -8.16 -6.56
N ARG A 64 2.79 -9.36 -6.88
CA ARG A 64 2.70 -9.93 -8.24
C ARG A 64 1.27 -10.11 -8.74
N GLN A 65 0.32 -10.46 -7.87
CA GLN A 65 -1.09 -10.54 -8.24
C GLN A 65 -1.68 -9.17 -8.59
N LEU A 66 -1.26 -8.11 -7.90
CA LEU A 66 -1.68 -6.73 -8.20
C LEU A 66 -1.04 -6.21 -9.50
N GLU A 67 0.21 -6.56 -9.76
CA GLU A 67 0.94 -6.16 -10.99
C GLU A 67 0.29 -6.69 -12.29
N ALA A 68 -0.57 -7.69 -12.20
CA ALA A 68 -1.38 -8.16 -13.33
C ALA A 68 -2.47 -7.15 -13.77
N TYR A 69 -2.75 -6.11 -12.98
CA TYR A 69 -3.76 -5.10 -13.30
C TYR A 69 -3.10 -3.84 -13.89
N PRO A 70 -3.43 -3.43 -15.13
CA PRO A 70 -2.74 -2.35 -15.83
C PRO A 70 -2.98 -0.95 -15.25
N THR A 71 -3.98 -0.80 -14.37
CA THR A 71 -4.29 0.47 -13.69
C THR A 71 -3.61 0.59 -12.32
N LEU A 72 -2.69 -0.33 -12.00
CA LEU A 72 -1.82 -0.22 -10.85
C LEU A 72 -0.65 0.72 -11.17
N ASN A 73 -0.42 1.65 -10.27
CA ASN A 73 0.80 2.43 -10.16
C ASN A 73 1.43 2.13 -8.79
N TRP A 74 2.75 2.00 -8.73
CA TRP A 74 3.46 1.70 -7.49
C TRP A 74 4.66 2.66 -7.33
N VAL A 75 4.79 3.23 -6.13
CA VAL A 75 5.93 4.03 -5.73
C VAL A 75 6.52 3.43 -4.46
N ASP A 76 7.76 2.97 -4.55
CA ASP A 76 8.56 2.63 -3.39
C ASP A 76 9.08 3.94 -2.77
N GLY A 77 8.47 4.38 -1.67
CA GLY A 77 8.72 5.70 -1.08
C GLY A 77 7.92 5.98 0.20
N VAL A 78 8.29 7.05 0.90
CA VAL A 78 7.64 7.46 2.14
C VAL A 78 6.71 8.64 1.87
N ALA A 79 5.41 8.47 2.09
CA ALA A 79 4.48 9.59 2.14
C ALA A 79 4.73 10.42 3.41
N VAL A 80 4.97 11.72 3.27
CA VAL A 80 5.32 12.63 4.37
C VAL A 80 4.23 13.64 4.69
N ALA A 81 3.33 13.93 3.75
CA ALA A 81 2.19 14.80 3.98
C ALA A 81 0.99 14.41 3.10
N VAL A 82 -0.21 14.61 3.65
CA VAL A 82 -1.47 14.52 2.90
C VAL A 82 -2.24 15.80 3.18
N ALA A 83 -2.73 16.45 2.13
CA ALA A 83 -3.55 17.63 2.26
C ALA A 83 -4.55 17.74 1.10
N GLY A 84 -5.43 18.74 1.18
CA GLY A 84 -6.47 19.00 0.21
C GLY A 84 -7.87 18.76 0.77
N GLU A 85 -8.80 18.51 -0.14
CA GLU A 85 -10.23 18.41 0.15
C GLU A 85 -10.88 17.26 -0.63
N ARG A 86 -12.16 17.01 -0.40
CA ARG A 86 -12.90 15.95 -1.08
C ARG A 86 -12.74 16.06 -2.60
N ASP A 87 -12.40 14.94 -3.24
CA ASP A 87 -12.10 14.84 -4.68
C ASP A 87 -10.82 15.55 -5.18
N ARG A 88 -10.05 16.21 -4.31
CA ARG A 88 -8.81 16.93 -4.63
C ARG A 88 -7.77 16.78 -3.51
N PHE A 89 -7.26 15.56 -3.31
CA PHE A 89 -6.16 15.32 -2.38
C PHE A 89 -4.81 15.32 -3.10
N PHE A 90 -3.78 15.69 -2.34
CA PHE A 90 -2.38 15.61 -2.73
C PHE A 90 -1.57 14.91 -1.63
N VAL A 91 -0.69 14.01 -2.05
CA VAL A 91 0.23 13.27 -1.18
C VAL A 91 1.65 13.62 -1.58
N ALA A 92 2.40 14.21 -0.67
CA ALA A 92 3.81 14.49 -0.85
C ALA A 92 4.65 13.31 -0.36
N THR A 93 5.68 12.94 -1.12
CA THR A 93 6.66 11.92 -0.75
C THR A 93 7.99 12.56 -0.33
N SER A 94 8.82 11.81 0.38
CA SER A 94 10.09 12.27 0.95
C SER A 94 11.11 12.74 -0.08
N ASP A 95 10.96 12.33 -1.34
CA ASP A 95 11.77 12.77 -2.49
C ASP A 95 11.33 14.13 -3.07
N GLY A 96 10.27 14.73 -2.51
CA GLY A 96 9.68 15.99 -2.99
C GLY A 96 8.62 15.81 -4.08
N SER A 97 8.35 14.58 -4.54
CA SER A 97 7.29 14.33 -5.51
C SER A 97 5.90 14.57 -4.90
N ILE A 98 4.95 14.99 -5.74
CA ILE A 98 3.55 15.24 -5.35
C ILE A 98 2.63 14.40 -6.23
N HIS A 99 1.82 13.57 -5.58
CA HIS A 99 0.85 12.69 -6.23
C HIS A 99 -0.57 13.19 -5.98
N ASN A 100 -1.38 13.27 -7.02
CA ASN A 100 -2.75 13.80 -6.95
C ASN A 100 -3.76 12.66 -6.99
N GLY A 101 -4.77 12.71 -6.12
CA GLY A 101 -5.79 11.66 -5.98
C GLY A 101 -7.19 12.20 -5.67
N ARG A 102 -8.25 11.47 -6.05
CA ARG A 102 -9.62 11.82 -5.62
C ARG A 102 -9.91 11.36 -4.21
N ARG A 103 -9.32 10.24 -3.78
CA ARG A 103 -9.45 9.66 -2.44
C ARG A 103 -8.07 9.24 -1.93
N VAL A 104 -7.93 9.19 -0.61
CA VAL A 104 -6.74 8.65 0.07
C VAL A 104 -7.18 7.55 1.02
N LEU A 105 -6.47 6.43 1.02
CA LEU A 105 -6.66 5.32 1.95
C LEU A 105 -5.38 5.16 2.77
N PHE A 106 -5.52 5.16 4.10
CA PHE A 106 -4.40 4.95 5.03
C PHE A 106 -4.30 3.48 5.42
N ALA A 107 -3.17 2.86 5.11
CA ALA A 107 -2.81 1.48 5.45
C ALA A 107 -1.36 1.39 5.97
N THR A 108 -0.93 2.42 6.71
CA THR A 108 0.46 2.61 7.17
C THR A 108 0.91 1.65 8.27
N GLY A 109 -0.02 0.94 8.90
CA GLY A 109 0.26 0.09 10.05
C GLY A 109 0.63 0.89 11.29
N VAL A 110 1.36 0.26 12.21
CA VAL A 110 1.80 0.86 13.47
C VAL A 110 3.25 0.49 13.75
N ILE A 111 3.98 1.40 14.39
CA ILE A 111 5.30 1.14 14.94
C ILE A 111 5.11 0.69 16.39
N PRO A 112 5.69 -0.45 16.81
CA PRO A 112 5.67 -0.83 18.22
C PRO A 112 6.41 0.23 19.04
N SER A 113 5.74 0.79 20.05
CA SER A 113 6.44 1.50 21.13
C SER A 113 6.89 0.46 22.15
N LEU A 114 8.19 0.44 22.45
CA LEU A 114 8.69 -0.23 23.65
C LEU A 114 8.30 0.66 24.83
N ARG A 115 7.39 0.17 25.68
CA ARG A 115 7.28 0.64 27.07
C ARG A 115 8.11 -0.28 27.94
#